data_AF-A0A242DHV0-F1
#
_entry.id   AF-A0A242DHV0-F1
#
_cell.length_a   1.000
_cell.length_b   1.000
_cell.length_c   1.000
_cell.angle_alpha   90.00
_cell.angle_beta   90.00
_cell.angle_gamma   90.00
#
_symmetry.space_group_name_H-M   'P 1'
#
loop_
_entity.id
_entity.type
_entity.pdbx_description
1 polymer ?
#
loop_
_entity_poly.entity_id
_entity_poly.type
_entity_poly.pdbx_seq_one_letter_code
_entity_poly.pdbx_strand_id
1 'polypeptide(L)' 'MKKNSCTAKIVKLEKENAILLTEENKKVSIPYDYFEVYPVVGETVKLYQDNENILVAPKL' A
#
# COMPACT_ATOMS: atom_id res chain seq x y z
N MET A 1 8.42 18.17 8.53
CA MET A 1 7.10 17.49 8.57
C MET A 1 7.35 16.00 8.67
N LYS A 2 6.80 15.30 9.68
CA LYS A 2 7.02 13.86 9.85
C LYS A 2 6.33 13.13 8.69
N LYS A 3 7.14 12.64 7.73
CA LYS A 3 6.68 11.67 6.73
C LYS A 3 6.34 10.39 7.49
N ASN A 4 5.05 10.18 7.80
CA ASN A 4 4.60 8.93 8.40
C ASN A 4 4.62 7.87 7.28
N SER A 5 5.73 7.13 7.18
CA SER A 5 5.79 5.92 6.38
C SER A 5 5.27 4.75 7.21
N CYS A 6 4.35 3.98 6.65
CA CYS A 6 3.82 2.76 7.26
C CYS A 6 4.12 1.56 6.36
N THR A 7 4.40 0.41 6.94
CA THR A 7 4.54 -0.84 6.18
C THR A 7 3.18 -1.52 6.09
N ALA A 8 2.84 -2.04 4.91
CA ALA A 8 1.61 -2.78 4.72
C ALA A 8 1.81 -4.01 3.83
N LYS A 9 1.07 -5.07 4.12
CA LYS A 9 1.11 -6.33 3.36
C LYS A 9 -0.11 -6.42 2.45
N ILE A 10 0.07 -6.78 1.19
CA ILE A 10 -1.04 -7.03 0.27
C ILE A 10 -1.68 -8.37 0.67
N VAL A 11 -2.95 -8.32 1.06
CA VAL A 11 -3.70 -9.49 1.56
C VAL A 11 -4.75 -10.00 0.57
N LYS A 12 -5.19 -9.15 -0.37
CA LYS A 12 -6.18 -9.53 -1.40
C LYS A 12 -6.05 -8.61 -2.60
N LEU A 13 -6.34 -9.14 -3.79
CA LEU A 13 -6.53 -8.39 -5.02
C LEU A 13 -8.01 -8.43 -5.39
N GLU A 14 -8.58 -7.28 -5.71
CA GLU A 14 -9.94 -7.14 -6.22
C GLU A 14 -9.91 -6.81 -7.72
N LYS A 15 -10.98 -6.27 -8.30
CA LYS A 15 -11.02 -6.05 -9.75
C LYS A 15 -10.02 -4.97 -10.20
N GLU A 16 -9.92 -3.89 -9.44
CA GLU A 16 -9.13 -2.68 -9.78
C GLU A 16 -8.26 -2.18 -8.61
N ASN A 17 -8.33 -2.87 -7.46
CA ASN A 17 -7.71 -2.43 -6.22
C ASN A 17 -6.96 -3.57 -5.53
N ALA A 18 -5.86 -3.24 -4.87
CA ALA A 18 -5.19 -4.10 -3.90
C ALA A 18 -5.69 -3.73 -2.49
N ILE A 19 -6.00 -4.76 -1.70
CA ILE A 19 -6.32 -4.60 -0.28
C ILE A 19 -5.06 -4.91 0.53
N LEU A 20 -4.62 -3.91 1.28
CA LEU A 20 -3.42 -3.94 2.10
C LEU A 20 -3.83 -3.96 3.57
N LEU A 21 -3.06 -4.67 4.37
CA LEU A 21 -3.16 -4.68 5.83
C LEU A 21 -1.91 -4.03 6.41
N THR A 22 -2.09 -2.92 7.13
CA THR A 22 -1.00 -2.23 7.81
C THR A 22 -0.59 -2.96 9.09
N GLU A 23 0.57 -2.62 9.65
CA GLU A 23 1.03 -3.14 10.95
C GLU A 23 0.08 -2.78 12.11
N GLU A 24 -0.71 -1.72 11.96
CA GLU A 24 -1.75 -1.32 12.91
C GLU A 24 -3.08 -2.09 12.73
N ASN A 25 -3.09 -3.17 11.94
CA ASN A 25 -4.27 -3.94 11.56
C ASN A 25 -5.36 -3.11 10.84
N LYS A 26 -4.99 -1.99 10.20
CA LYS A 26 -5.91 -1.23 9.37
C LYS A 26 -5.89 -1.78 7.95
N LYS A 27 -7.07 -1.90 7.33
CA LYS A 27 -7.19 -2.24 5.92
C LYS A 27 -7.21 -0.98 5.08
N VAL A 28 -6.44 -0.99 4.00
CA VAL A 28 -6.36 0.12 3.03
C VAL A 28 -6.59 -0.46 1.64
N SER A 29 -7.44 0.20 0.85
CA SER A 29 -7.66 -0.15 -0.55
C SER A 29 -6.88 0.82 -1.42
N ILE A 30 -6.01 0.31 -2.28
CA ILE A 30 -5.19 1.12 -3.18
C ILE A 30 -5.43 0.68 -4.63
N PRO A 31 -5.77 1.60 -5.54
CA PRO A 31 -5.91 1.28 -6.96
C PRO A 31 -4.61 0.80 -7.59
N TYR A 32 -4.69 -0.07 -8.59
CA TYR A 32 -3.51 -0.60 -9.28
C TYR A 32 -2.64 0.47 -9.93
N ASP A 33 -3.23 1.58 -10.34
CA ASP A 33 -2.53 2.73 -10.94
C ASP A 33 -1.49 3.38 -10.01
N TYR A 34 -1.55 3.12 -8.70
CA TYR A 34 -0.59 3.61 -7.72
C TYR A 34 0.61 2.69 -7.51
N PHE A 35 0.66 1.54 -8.19
CA PHE A 35 1.77 0.60 -8.13
C PHE A 35 2.60 0.70 -9.41
N GLU A 36 3.93 0.73 -9.27
CA GLU A 36 4.85 0.68 -10.42
C GLU A 36 4.80 -0.66 -11.15
N VAL A 37 4.41 -1.73 -10.43
CA VAL A 37 4.27 -3.10 -10.93
C VAL A 37 2.95 -3.69 -10.46
N TYR A 38 2.43 -4.69 -11.17
CA TYR A 38 1.19 -5.34 -10.75
C TYR A 38 1.33 -5.94 -9.34
N PRO A 39 0.46 -5.57 -8.38
CA PRO A 39 0.61 -5.97 -6.99
C PRO A 39 0.42 -7.48 -6.80
N VAL A 40 1.20 -8.08 -5.90
CA VAL A 40 1.17 -9.52 -5.60
C VAL A 40 0.71 -9.77 -4.17
N VAL A 41 -0.23 -10.70 -3.98
CA VAL A 41 -0.67 -11.10 -2.63
C VAL A 41 0.49 -11.71 -1.86
N GLY A 42 0.68 -11.25 -0.62
CA GLY A 42 1.77 -11.69 0.24
C GLY A 42 2.97 -10.73 0.26
N GLU A 43 3.10 -9.87 -0.75
CA GLU A 43 4.15 -8.86 -0.78
C GLU A 43 3.92 -7.76 0.25
N THR A 44 5.03 -7.14 0.66
CA THR A 44 5.03 -6.05 1.62
C THR A 44 5.53 -4.79 0.94
N VAL A 45 4.75 -3.73 1.05
CA VAL A 45 5.02 -2.42 0.44
C VAL A 45 5.12 -1.36 1.53
N LYS A 46 5.84 -0.27 1.24
CA LYS A 46 5.83 0.92 2.08
C LYS A 46 4.79 1.89 1.54
N LEU A 47 3.89 2.29 2.44
CA LEU A 47 2.92 3.36 2.21
C LEU A 47 3.49 4.66 2.78
N TYR A 48 3.46 5.72 1.98
CA TYR A 48 3.78 7.07 2.42
C TYR A 48 2.51 7.89 2.38
N GLN A 49 2.10 8.41 3.53
CA GLN A 49 1.00 9.35 3.59
C GLN A 49 1.58 10.76 3.62
N ASP A 50 1.40 11.50 2.52
CA ASP A 50 1.54 12.96 2.55
C ASP A 50 0.14 13.56 2.78
N ASN A 51 0.06 14.84 3.16
CA ASN A 51 -1.19 15.48 3.62
C ASN A 51 -2.41 15.34 2.68
N GLU A 52 -2.22 14.92 1.43
CA GLU A 52 -3.28 14.74 0.44
C GLU A 52 -3.26 13.37 -0.30
N ASN A 53 -2.17 12.58 -0.24
CA ASN A 53 -2.01 11.39 -1.10
C ASN A 53 -1.27 10.22 -0.42
N ILE A 54 -1.66 8.99 -0.79
CA ILE A 54 -0.95 7.74 -0.41
C ILE A 54 -0.07 7.33 -1.60
N LEU A 55 1.24 7.21 -1.37
CA LEU A 55 2.20 6.66 -2.33
C LEU A 55 2.60 5.25 -1.93
N VAL A 56 2.66 4.32 -2.90
CA VAL A 56 3.16 2.96 -2.70
C VAL A 56 4.56 2.86 -3.28
N ALA A 57 5.54 2.43 -2.48
CA ALA A 57 6.86 2.07 -3.00
C ALA A 57 7.18 0.60 -2.68
N PRO A 58 7.85 -0.11 -3.61
CA PRO A 58 8.38 -1.44 -3.34
C PRO A 58 9.41 -1.39 -2.19
N LYS A 59 9.42 -2.42 -1.34
CA LYS A 59 10.42 -2.55 -0.28
C LYS A 59 11.71 -3.08 -0.91
N LEU A 60 12.70 -2.20 -1.08
CA LEU A 60 14.09 -2.57 -1.38
C LEU A 60 14.65 -3.48 -0.27
#